data_AF-A0A7C5J2Y7-F1
#
_entry.id   AF-A0A7C5J2Y7-F1
#
_cell.length_a   1.000
_cell.length_b   1.000
_cell.length_c   1.000
_cell.angle_alpha   90.00
_cell.angle_beta   90.00
_cell.angle_gamma   90.00
#
_symmetry.space_group_name_H-M   'P 1'
#
loop_
_entity.id
_entity.type
_entity.pdbx_description
1 polymer ?
#
loop_
_entity_poly.entity_id
_entity_poly.type
_entity_poly.pdbx_seq_one_letter_code
_entity_poly.pdbx_strand_id
1 'polypeptide(L)'
;MSPNGYDEIVVKQGLTILFSAALLSAFACGKTFEGNAGGGGPAPQSCTSTSDCTIPNDPCTTVSCQNNSCLYIERQNNVDLPEEHQIQGDCQTIVCNQGVSTSKPVPNDPPDGDACKSYQCVGGEPQPQYAEAGTPCGENDALSCDGNGNCGGCTETSQCGTPPTCKIYSCVEMVCELSDVTNMDLPDDESGDCLGPRCNEDGNLVFVPKNDDLPPDPVQGDCSTPICVNGQQEEAPIAPDSPCSVPQAGSCCGFTCCQGTCAADMCVNQGGGGQGGMGIGGAGGFGVGGAGGN
;
A
#
# COMPACT_ATOMS: atom_id res chain seq x y z
N MET A 1 8.98 61.37 -19.67
CA MET A 1 8.83 61.75 -18.25
C MET A 1 9.17 60.53 -17.43
N SER A 2 10.08 60.73 -16.47
CA SER A 2 10.77 59.74 -15.66
C SER A 2 9.86 58.91 -14.72
N PRO A 3 10.43 57.83 -14.12
CA PRO A 3 9.78 56.65 -13.55
C PRO A 3 9.73 56.66 -12.01
N ASN A 4 9.25 55.56 -11.39
CA ASN A 4 9.65 55.02 -10.09
C ASN A 4 9.28 53.51 -10.12
N GLY A 5 10.10 52.48 -9.88
CA GLY A 5 11.43 52.39 -9.26
C GLY A 5 11.31 51.95 -7.80
N TYR A 6 11.51 50.66 -7.49
CA TYR A 6 12.00 50.03 -6.23
C TYR A 6 12.05 48.50 -6.47
N ASP A 7 12.98 47.67 -5.97
CA ASP A 7 14.42 47.76 -5.71
C ASP A 7 14.86 46.29 -5.54
N GLU A 8 15.99 45.90 -6.12
CA GLU A 8 16.54 44.54 -6.03
C GLU A 8 17.11 44.27 -4.63
N ILE A 9 16.79 43.11 -4.03
CA ILE A 9 17.56 42.59 -2.89
C ILE A 9 18.47 41.47 -3.38
N VAL A 10 19.69 41.86 -3.69
CA VAL A 10 20.86 40.98 -3.84
C VAL A 10 21.29 40.52 -2.44
N VAL A 11 21.13 39.23 -2.11
CA VAL A 11 21.88 38.60 -1.01
C VAL A 11 23.03 37.79 -1.59
N LYS A 12 24.14 38.49 -1.88
CA LYS A 12 25.47 37.89 -1.92
C LYS A 12 26.05 38.00 -0.52
N GLN A 13 26.22 36.88 0.18
CA GLN A 13 27.21 36.79 1.26
C GLN A 13 28.10 35.57 1.01
N GLY A 14 29.28 35.87 0.47
CA GLY A 14 30.41 34.96 0.47
C GLY A 14 30.98 34.86 1.88
N LEU A 15 31.19 33.63 2.35
CA LEU A 15 31.93 33.37 3.57
C LEU A 15 33.36 33.01 3.20
N THR A 16 34.26 33.96 3.45
CA THR A 16 35.70 33.85 3.22
C THR A 16 36.34 32.92 4.23
N ILE A 17 37.11 31.97 3.72
CA ILE A 17 37.96 31.03 4.46
C ILE A 17 39.11 31.83 5.11
N LEU A 18 39.18 31.82 6.44
CA LEU A 18 40.35 32.28 7.18
C LEU A 18 41.19 31.07 7.61
N PHE A 19 42.33 30.92 6.96
CA PHE A 19 43.46 30.13 7.43
C PHE A 19 44.00 30.72 8.74
N SER A 20 44.17 29.90 9.77
CA SER A 20 45.03 30.21 10.91
C SER A 20 45.75 28.95 11.34
N ALA A 21 47.01 28.84 10.92
CA ALA A 21 47.96 27.87 11.41
C ALA A 21 48.43 28.29 12.81
N ALA A 22 48.25 27.40 13.79
CA ALA A 22 48.99 27.46 15.05
C ALA A 22 49.58 26.06 15.32
N LEU A 23 50.91 26.06 15.39
CA LEU A 23 51.81 24.94 15.58
C LEU A 23 52.20 24.89 17.07
N LEU A 24 52.56 23.69 17.55
CA LEU A 24 53.03 23.29 18.90
C LEU A 24 51.89 23.00 19.91
N SER A 25 51.86 21.88 20.63
CA SER A 25 52.96 21.05 21.14
C SER A 25 52.48 19.63 21.47
N ALA A 26 53.40 18.67 21.31
CA ALA A 26 53.22 17.28 21.67
C ALA A 26 53.10 17.11 23.20
N PHE A 27 52.07 16.39 23.64
CA PHE A 27 52.08 15.66 24.90
C PHE A 27 51.61 14.24 24.63
N ALA A 28 52.57 13.33 24.56
CA ALA A 28 52.31 11.91 24.60
C ALA A 28 51.86 11.55 26.01
N CYS A 29 50.62 11.05 26.15
CA CYS A 29 50.26 10.17 27.25
C CYS A 29 49.52 9.00 26.62
N GLY A 30 50.19 7.85 26.56
CA GLY A 30 49.61 6.62 26.07
C GLY A 30 48.42 6.21 26.92
N LYS A 31 47.30 5.98 26.27
CA LYS A 31 46.31 5.00 26.71
C LYS A 31 45.93 4.16 25.49
N THR A 32 46.21 2.87 25.61
CA THR A 32 45.62 1.79 24.85
C THR A 32 44.12 2.02 24.73
N PHE A 33 43.63 2.26 23.51
CA PHE A 33 42.21 2.17 23.21
C PHE A 33 41.86 0.70 23.03
N GLU A 34 41.23 0.14 24.05
CA GLU A 34 40.38 -1.03 23.92
C GLU A 34 39.26 -0.67 22.92
N GLY A 35 39.07 -1.52 21.92
CA GLY A 35 38.05 -1.33 20.91
C GLY A 35 36.66 -1.27 21.54
N ASN A 36 35.98 -0.15 21.37
CA ASN A 36 34.56 -0.02 21.66
C ASN A 36 33.79 -0.03 20.33
N ALA A 37 33.47 -1.23 19.85
CA ALA A 37 32.45 -1.45 18.84
C ALA A 37 31.08 -1.37 19.55
N GLY A 38 30.59 -0.15 19.75
CA GLY A 38 29.27 0.13 20.30
C GLY A 38 28.29 0.50 19.20
N GLY A 39 27.85 -0.48 18.41
CA GLY A 39 26.59 -0.35 17.68
C GLY A 39 25.47 -0.41 18.71
N GLY A 40 24.73 0.69 18.86
CA GLY A 40 23.60 0.80 19.80
C GLY A 40 22.44 -0.09 19.38
N GLY A 41 22.53 -1.38 19.65
CA GLY A 41 21.36 -2.27 19.63
C GLY A 41 20.40 -1.88 20.77
N PRO A 42 19.08 -1.99 20.56
CA PRO A 42 18.11 -1.79 21.64
C PRO A 42 18.41 -2.75 22.81
N ALA A 43 18.09 -2.32 24.03
CA ALA A 43 18.27 -3.11 25.24
C ALA A 43 17.64 -4.52 25.09
N PRO A 44 18.19 -5.56 25.74
CA PRO A 44 17.72 -6.92 25.58
C PRO A 44 16.23 -7.01 25.91
N GLN A 45 15.44 -7.31 24.88
CA GLN A 45 14.00 -7.33 24.95
C GLN A 45 13.53 -8.76 25.13
N SER A 46 12.76 -9.02 26.19
CA SER A 46 12.13 -10.32 26.40
C SER A 46 10.94 -10.50 25.46
N CYS A 47 10.66 -11.75 25.07
CA CYS A 47 9.54 -12.07 24.21
C CYS A 47 8.95 -13.46 24.51
N THR A 48 7.73 -13.67 24.05
CA THR A 48 7.06 -14.97 23.95
C THR A 48 6.69 -15.29 22.50
N SER A 49 6.63 -14.26 21.66
CA SER A 49 6.43 -14.33 20.21
C SER A 49 7.19 -13.20 19.52
N THR A 50 7.39 -13.28 18.20
CA THR A 50 8.10 -12.25 17.43
C THR A 50 7.40 -10.89 17.47
N SER A 51 6.07 -10.85 17.60
CA SER A 51 5.31 -9.60 17.69
C SER A 51 5.58 -8.82 18.97
N ASP A 52 6.16 -9.46 19.99
CA ASP A 52 6.58 -8.74 21.19
C ASP A 52 7.79 -7.85 20.87
N CYS A 53 8.59 -8.20 19.85
CA CYS A 53 9.83 -7.54 19.47
C CYS A 53 9.63 -6.24 18.69
N THR A 54 10.49 -5.26 18.95
CA THR A 54 10.59 -4.05 18.12
C THR A 54 11.01 -4.46 16.70
N ILE A 55 10.18 -4.14 15.71
CA ILE A 55 10.49 -4.44 14.30
C ILE A 55 11.48 -3.38 13.78
N PRO A 56 12.63 -3.79 13.21
CA PRO A 56 13.55 -2.85 12.56
C PRO A 56 12.88 -2.12 11.39
N ASN A 57 13.18 -0.84 11.23
CA ASN A 57 12.69 -0.05 10.09
C ASN A 57 13.34 -0.49 8.76
N ASP A 58 14.57 -1.00 8.83
CA ASP A 58 15.30 -1.46 7.66
C ASP A 58 14.96 -2.94 7.40
N PRO A 59 14.45 -3.29 6.21
CA PRO A 59 14.10 -4.66 5.89
C PRO A 59 15.30 -5.60 5.95
N CYS A 60 16.55 -5.11 5.88
CA CYS A 60 17.76 -5.92 5.94
C CYS A 60 18.09 -6.51 7.31
N THR A 61 17.31 -6.19 8.34
CA THR A 61 17.39 -6.86 9.64
C THR A 61 16.05 -7.53 9.94
N THR A 62 16.06 -8.84 10.15
CA THR A 62 14.88 -9.59 10.59
C THR A 62 14.93 -9.80 12.10
N VAL A 63 13.76 -10.00 12.72
CA VAL A 63 13.66 -10.26 14.16
C VAL A 63 12.87 -11.55 14.40
N SER A 64 13.30 -12.32 15.38
CA SER A 64 12.62 -13.55 15.81
C SER A 64 12.67 -13.68 17.33
N CYS A 65 11.63 -14.27 17.94
CA CYS A 65 11.67 -14.59 19.35
C CYS A 65 12.27 -15.98 19.56
N GLN A 66 13.45 -16.05 20.20
CA GLN A 66 14.11 -17.32 20.52
C GLN A 66 14.56 -17.34 21.98
N ASN A 67 14.27 -18.43 22.69
CA ASN A 67 14.65 -18.60 24.11
C ASN A 67 14.23 -17.40 24.98
N ASN A 68 13.00 -16.93 24.80
CA ASN A 68 12.42 -15.78 25.48
C ASN A 68 13.15 -14.43 25.27
N SER A 69 13.98 -14.32 24.23
CA SER A 69 14.71 -13.10 23.88
C SER A 69 14.55 -12.76 22.40
N CYS A 70 14.41 -11.48 22.09
CA CYS A 70 14.39 -11.00 20.71
C CYS A 70 15.77 -11.13 20.09
N LEU A 71 15.88 -11.94 19.05
CA LEU A 71 17.08 -12.13 18.25
C LEU A 71 16.94 -11.34 16.94
N TYR A 72 17.86 -10.41 16.73
CA TYR A 72 17.98 -9.65 15.48
C TYR A 72 18.99 -10.34 14.57
N ILE A 73 18.57 -10.65 13.35
CA ILE A 73 19.37 -11.34 12.35
C ILE A 73 19.54 -10.41 11.16
N GLU A 74 20.76 -9.92 10.98
CA GLU A 74 21.17 -9.15 9.82
C GLU A 74 21.23 -10.08 8.59
N ARG A 75 20.63 -9.63 7.49
CA ARG A 75 20.79 -10.32 6.20
C ARG A 75 22.24 -10.20 5.73
N GLN A 76 22.66 -11.23 5.00
CA GLN A 76 24.00 -11.30 4.43
C GLN A 76 24.23 -10.18 3.41
N ASN A 77 25.51 -9.89 3.16
CA ASN A 77 25.90 -8.87 2.20
C ASN A 77 25.54 -9.26 0.77
N ASN A 78 25.14 -8.26 -0.03
CA ASN A 78 24.73 -8.40 -1.43
C ASN A 78 23.55 -9.36 -1.64
N VAL A 79 22.61 -9.35 -0.69
CA VAL A 79 21.29 -9.99 -0.87
C VAL A 79 20.33 -8.93 -1.35
N ASP A 80 19.78 -9.11 -2.55
CA ASP A 80 18.76 -8.22 -3.10
C ASP A 80 17.51 -8.28 -2.22
N LEU A 81 16.90 -7.12 -1.97
CA LEU A 81 15.58 -7.08 -1.36
C LEU A 81 14.50 -7.52 -2.35
N PRO A 82 13.36 -8.03 -1.86
CA PRO A 82 12.18 -8.29 -2.68
C PRO A 82 11.73 -7.10 -3.54
N GLU A 83 10.97 -7.38 -4.60
CA GLU A 83 10.53 -6.40 -5.61
C GLU A 83 9.76 -5.22 -5.00
N GLU A 84 8.97 -5.46 -3.94
CA GLU A 84 8.21 -4.41 -3.25
C GLU A 84 9.08 -3.33 -2.58
N HIS A 85 10.39 -3.59 -2.46
CA HIS A 85 11.37 -2.63 -1.96
C HIS A 85 12.23 -2.03 -3.06
N GLN A 86 12.15 -2.52 -4.30
CA GLN A 86 12.91 -1.99 -5.43
C GLN A 86 12.21 -0.77 -6.03
N ILE A 87 12.96 0.07 -6.73
CA ILE A 87 12.41 1.22 -7.47
C ILE A 87 12.69 0.93 -8.95
N GLN A 88 11.65 0.59 -9.69
CA GLN A 88 11.79 0.27 -11.11
C GLN A 88 12.28 1.49 -11.91
N GLY A 89 13.24 1.26 -12.82
CA GLY A 89 13.74 2.26 -13.74
C GLY A 89 14.72 3.27 -13.13
N ASP A 90 15.30 2.97 -11.96
CA ASP A 90 16.25 3.85 -11.29
C ASP A 90 17.72 3.45 -11.54
N CYS A 91 17.95 2.43 -12.37
CA CYS A 91 19.26 1.86 -12.70
C CYS A 91 20.02 1.28 -11.50
N GLN A 92 19.30 0.98 -10.41
CA GLN A 92 19.86 0.46 -9.19
C GLN A 92 19.07 -0.74 -8.70
N THR A 93 19.67 -1.48 -7.77
CA THR A 93 18.97 -2.45 -6.97
C THR A 93 19.32 -2.22 -5.52
N ILE A 94 18.33 -2.34 -4.65
CA ILE A 94 18.49 -2.21 -3.21
C ILE A 94 18.87 -3.57 -2.65
N VAL A 95 20.06 -3.61 -2.04
CA VAL A 95 20.68 -4.80 -1.46
C VAL A 95 21.00 -4.60 0.01
N CYS A 96 21.04 -5.69 0.77
CA CYS A 96 21.50 -5.68 2.14
C CYS A 96 23.03 -5.70 2.23
N ASN A 97 23.56 -4.87 3.10
CA ASN A 97 24.96 -4.88 3.49
C ASN A 97 25.06 -4.65 5.00
N GLN A 98 25.41 -5.70 5.75
CA GLN A 98 25.54 -5.69 7.21
C GLN A 98 24.27 -5.14 7.91
N GLY A 99 23.11 -5.70 7.58
CA GLY A 99 21.85 -5.33 8.20
C GLY A 99 21.22 -4.01 7.73
N VAL A 100 21.87 -3.30 6.80
CA VAL A 100 21.43 -2.01 6.26
C VAL A 100 21.17 -2.11 4.75
N SER A 101 20.09 -1.48 4.29
CA SER A 101 19.76 -1.34 2.88
C SER A 101 20.69 -0.35 2.19
N THR A 102 21.24 -0.75 1.05
CA THR A 102 22.15 0.07 0.22
C THR A 102 21.82 -0.11 -1.24
N SER A 103 22.00 0.93 -2.07
CA SER A 103 21.81 0.80 -3.51
C SER A 103 23.07 0.31 -4.22
N LYS A 104 22.86 -0.43 -5.30
CA LYS A 104 23.91 -0.98 -6.16
C LYS A 104 23.55 -0.75 -7.62
N PRO A 105 24.46 -0.21 -8.45
CA PRO A 105 24.22 -0.05 -9.88
C PRO A 105 23.88 -1.35 -10.60
N VAL A 106 22.84 -1.33 -11.44
CA VAL A 106 22.49 -2.43 -12.35
C VAL A 106 22.24 -1.89 -13.77
N PRO A 107 22.77 -2.55 -14.81
CA PRO A 107 22.69 -2.04 -16.18
C PRO A 107 21.33 -2.29 -16.87
N ASN A 108 20.50 -3.18 -16.30
CA ASN A 108 19.30 -3.74 -16.91
C ASN A 108 18.00 -3.24 -16.26
N ASP A 109 18.05 -2.09 -15.58
CA ASP A 109 16.88 -1.40 -15.03
C ASP A 109 16.78 0.07 -15.52
N PRO A 110 16.82 0.34 -16.85
CA PRO A 110 16.56 1.69 -17.33
C PRO A 110 15.07 2.04 -17.16
N PRO A 111 14.74 3.32 -16.97
CA PRO A 111 13.36 3.76 -17.02
C PRO A 111 12.80 3.57 -18.44
N ASP A 112 11.48 3.50 -18.53
CA ASP A 112 10.79 3.37 -19.80
C ASP A 112 11.08 4.57 -20.73
N GLY A 113 11.24 4.27 -22.02
CA GLY A 113 11.44 5.25 -23.08
C GLY A 113 10.21 5.43 -23.97
N ASP A 114 10.37 6.29 -24.97
CA ASP A 114 9.46 6.50 -26.08
C ASP A 114 10.21 6.34 -27.42
N ALA A 115 9.52 6.54 -28.54
CA ALA A 115 10.10 6.41 -29.88
C ALA A 115 11.28 7.36 -30.16
N CYS A 116 11.33 8.52 -29.47
CA CYS A 116 12.36 9.54 -29.65
C CYS A 116 13.43 9.54 -28.56
N LYS A 117 13.18 8.89 -27.43
CA LYS A 117 14.06 8.90 -26.27
C LYS A 117 14.01 7.56 -25.53
N SER A 118 15.15 6.89 -25.46
CA SER A 118 15.36 5.71 -24.61
C SER A 118 16.37 6.01 -23.50
N TYR A 119 16.58 5.07 -22.59
CA TYR A 119 17.54 5.23 -21.50
C TYR A 119 18.51 4.04 -21.44
N GLN A 120 19.73 4.34 -21.00
CA GLN A 120 20.73 3.34 -20.66
C GLN A 120 21.28 3.62 -19.26
N CYS A 121 21.57 2.58 -18.50
CA CYS A 121 22.12 2.72 -17.17
C CYS A 121 23.64 2.84 -17.20
N VAL A 122 24.19 3.94 -16.69
CA VAL A 122 25.63 4.17 -16.59
C VAL A 122 25.98 4.59 -15.17
N GLY A 123 26.74 3.74 -14.47
CA GLY A 123 27.20 4.04 -13.11
C GLY A 123 26.09 4.10 -12.06
N GLY A 124 24.93 3.48 -12.32
CA GLY A 124 23.77 3.50 -11.43
C GLY A 124 22.80 4.65 -11.71
N GLU A 125 23.02 5.40 -12.78
CA GLU A 125 22.19 6.53 -13.16
C GLU A 125 21.62 6.32 -14.57
N PRO A 126 20.32 6.60 -14.80
CA PRO A 126 19.74 6.64 -16.13
C PRO A 126 20.37 7.73 -16.99
N GLN A 127 20.80 7.38 -18.20
CA GLN A 127 21.32 8.31 -19.19
C GLN A 127 20.43 8.29 -20.44
N PRO A 128 19.88 9.44 -20.87
CA PRO A 128 19.01 9.49 -22.04
C PRO A 128 19.79 9.22 -23.32
N GLN A 129 19.16 8.53 -24.26
CA GLN A 129 19.62 8.26 -25.63
C GLN A 129 18.55 8.73 -26.60
N TYR A 130 18.86 9.77 -27.38
CA TYR A 130 17.92 10.36 -28.33
C TYR A 130 18.00 9.68 -29.69
N ALA A 131 16.84 9.45 -30.29
CA ALA A 131 16.73 9.04 -31.69
C ALA A 131 17.21 10.16 -32.62
N GLU A 132 17.62 9.81 -33.83
CA GLU A 132 18.01 10.79 -34.83
C GLU A 132 16.82 11.68 -35.24
N ALA A 133 17.11 12.91 -35.64
CA ALA A 133 16.08 13.79 -36.18
C ALA A 133 15.44 13.16 -37.43
N GLY A 134 14.10 13.13 -37.46
CA GLY A 134 13.34 12.48 -38.53
C GLY A 134 13.00 11.01 -38.29
N THR A 135 13.44 10.39 -37.19
CA THR A 135 12.92 9.08 -36.77
C THR A 135 11.40 9.16 -36.61
N PRO A 136 10.61 8.27 -37.23
CA PRO A 136 9.16 8.31 -37.09
C PRO A 136 8.70 8.07 -35.65
N CYS A 137 7.65 8.79 -35.23
CA CYS A 137 7.08 8.68 -33.89
C CYS A 137 5.59 9.04 -33.90
N GLY A 138 4.94 8.96 -32.73
CA GLY A 138 3.53 9.27 -32.56
C GLY A 138 2.61 8.18 -33.10
N GLU A 139 1.31 8.47 -33.14
CA GLU A 139 0.30 7.52 -33.60
C GLU A 139 0.51 7.21 -35.10
N ASN A 140 0.60 5.93 -35.44
CA ASN A 140 0.83 5.47 -36.82
C ASN A 140 2.05 6.13 -37.52
N ASP A 141 3.11 6.44 -36.76
CA ASP A 141 4.34 7.04 -37.29
C ASP A 141 4.10 8.41 -37.99
N ALA A 142 3.03 9.12 -37.61
CA ALA A 142 2.60 10.35 -38.27
C ALA A 142 3.50 11.57 -37.96
N LEU A 143 4.37 11.46 -36.96
CA LEU A 143 5.21 12.54 -36.44
C LEU A 143 6.70 12.21 -36.64
N SER A 144 7.58 13.12 -36.22
CA SER A 144 9.02 12.92 -36.34
C SER A 144 9.77 13.43 -35.12
N CYS A 145 10.80 12.68 -34.72
CA CYS A 145 11.69 13.09 -33.64
C CYS A 145 12.50 14.33 -34.05
N ASP A 146 12.74 15.23 -33.10
CA ASP A 146 13.52 16.46 -33.29
C ASP A 146 15.04 16.28 -33.09
N GLY A 147 15.48 15.08 -32.70
CA GLY A 147 16.87 14.78 -32.34
C GLY A 147 17.25 15.10 -30.89
N ASN A 148 16.34 15.70 -30.11
CA ASN A 148 16.50 16.03 -28.69
C ASN A 148 15.53 15.26 -27.79
N GLY A 149 14.86 14.24 -28.35
CA GLY A 149 13.92 13.38 -27.62
C GLY A 149 12.47 13.84 -27.64
N ASN A 150 12.11 14.85 -28.44
CA ASN A 150 10.72 15.26 -28.59
C ASN A 150 10.12 14.71 -29.88
N CYS A 151 8.91 14.19 -29.79
CA CYS A 151 8.10 13.82 -30.94
C CYS A 151 7.28 15.04 -31.42
N GLY A 152 7.62 15.56 -32.59
CA GLY A 152 7.07 16.81 -33.12
C GLY A 152 6.47 16.70 -34.52
N GLY A 153 5.92 17.81 -35.00
CA GLY A 153 5.17 17.90 -36.25
C GLY A 153 3.65 17.72 -36.10
N CYS A 154 3.14 17.70 -34.86
CA CYS A 154 1.70 17.55 -34.65
C CYS A 154 0.96 18.83 -35.11
N THR A 155 -0.27 18.62 -35.56
CA THR A 155 -1.25 19.66 -35.89
C THR A 155 -2.54 19.45 -35.09
N GLU A 156 -2.77 18.24 -34.60
CA GLU A 156 -3.89 17.82 -33.78
C GLU A 156 -3.40 16.85 -32.70
N THR A 157 -4.04 16.85 -31.52
CA THR A 157 -3.70 16.00 -30.38
C THR A 157 -3.75 14.50 -30.70
N SER A 158 -4.65 14.08 -31.59
CA SER A 158 -4.81 12.67 -32.00
C SER A 158 -3.56 12.07 -32.62
N GLN A 159 -2.65 12.90 -33.15
CA GLN A 159 -1.39 12.46 -33.75
C GLN A 159 -0.34 12.06 -32.70
N CYS A 160 -0.54 12.47 -31.45
CA CYS A 160 0.35 12.15 -30.33
C CYS A 160 0.13 10.74 -29.77
N GLY A 161 -0.94 10.06 -30.21
CA GLY A 161 -1.27 8.70 -29.81
C GLY A 161 -1.98 8.61 -28.47
N THR A 162 -1.88 7.44 -27.86
CA THR A 162 -2.56 7.15 -26.58
C THR A 162 -1.66 7.57 -25.42
N PRO A 163 -2.10 8.49 -24.54
CA PRO A 163 -1.32 8.89 -23.39
C PRO A 163 -1.30 7.78 -22.33
N PRO A 164 -0.29 7.77 -21.43
CA PRO A 164 -0.33 6.96 -20.22
C PRO A 164 -1.55 7.30 -19.35
N THR A 165 -1.90 6.38 -18.45
CA THR A 165 -2.98 6.59 -17.47
C THR A 165 -2.74 7.87 -16.66
N CYS A 166 -3.81 8.63 -16.42
CA CYS A 166 -3.77 9.92 -15.73
C CYS A 166 -2.96 11.02 -16.41
N LYS A 167 -2.63 10.84 -17.69
CA LYS A 167 -2.01 11.86 -18.52
C LYS A 167 -2.86 12.11 -19.76
N ILE A 168 -2.66 13.27 -20.37
CA ILE A 168 -3.20 13.63 -21.68
C ILE A 168 -2.11 14.22 -22.56
N TYR A 169 -2.20 13.96 -23.85
CA TYR A 169 -1.43 14.70 -24.83
C TYR A 169 -2.13 16.00 -25.22
N SER A 170 -1.34 17.02 -25.54
CA SER A 170 -1.78 18.23 -26.23
C SER A 170 -0.79 18.56 -27.33
N CYS A 171 -1.29 18.93 -28.51
CA CYS A 171 -0.42 19.44 -29.56
C CYS A 171 -0.23 20.95 -29.39
N VAL A 172 0.93 21.36 -28.89
CA VAL A 172 1.28 22.76 -28.63
C VAL A 172 2.56 23.09 -29.39
N GLU A 173 2.53 24.16 -30.19
CA GLU A 173 3.69 24.58 -31.00
C GLU A 173 4.33 23.45 -31.84
N MET A 174 3.48 22.56 -32.39
CA MET A 174 3.88 21.36 -33.15
C MET A 174 4.62 20.29 -32.34
N VAL A 175 4.56 20.34 -31.00
CA VAL A 175 5.14 19.32 -30.12
C VAL A 175 4.02 18.64 -29.34
N CYS A 176 4.11 17.32 -29.20
CA CYS A 176 3.23 16.57 -28.31
C CYS A 176 3.66 16.79 -26.87
N GLU A 177 2.98 17.69 -26.18
CA GLU A 177 3.18 17.92 -24.75
C GLU A 177 2.32 16.95 -23.94
N LEU A 178 2.89 16.44 -22.84
CA LEU A 178 2.18 15.61 -21.88
C LEU A 178 1.78 16.46 -20.67
N SER A 179 0.55 16.28 -20.18
CA SER A 179 0.06 16.97 -18.99
C SER A 179 -0.75 16.05 -18.09
N ASP A 180 -0.76 16.37 -16.80
CA ASP A 180 -1.47 15.60 -15.78
C ASP A 180 -2.97 15.81 -15.84
N VAL A 181 -3.72 14.72 -15.75
CA VAL A 181 -5.14 14.74 -15.46
C VAL A 181 -5.29 14.58 -13.95
N THR A 182 -6.03 15.48 -13.32
CA THR A 182 -6.20 15.48 -11.86
C THR A 182 -7.66 15.28 -11.48
N ASN A 183 -7.89 14.64 -10.33
CA ASN A 183 -9.21 14.47 -9.73
C ASN A 183 -10.27 13.84 -10.66
N MET A 184 -9.87 12.89 -11.49
CA MET A 184 -10.73 12.24 -12.48
C MET A 184 -10.87 10.74 -12.18
N ASP A 185 -12.10 10.27 -12.05
CA ASP A 185 -12.39 8.82 -11.96
C ASP A 185 -12.20 8.17 -13.33
N LEU A 186 -11.60 6.98 -13.32
CA LEU A 186 -11.31 6.19 -14.52
C LEU A 186 -12.30 5.03 -14.66
N PRO A 187 -12.39 4.41 -15.84
CA PRO A 187 -13.07 3.12 -16.00
C PRO A 187 -12.53 2.10 -15.02
N ASP A 188 -13.44 1.33 -14.44
CA ASP A 188 -13.16 0.36 -13.39
C ASP A 188 -13.40 -1.05 -13.93
N ASP A 189 -12.31 -1.81 -14.02
CA ASP A 189 -12.30 -3.16 -14.58
C ASP A 189 -12.32 -4.25 -13.48
N GLU A 190 -12.22 -3.88 -12.20
CA GLU A 190 -12.13 -4.80 -11.04
C GLU A 190 -13.37 -4.73 -10.14
N SER A 191 -14.55 -4.90 -10.73
CA SER A 191 -15.79 -4.72 -9.97
C SER A 191 -15.93 -5.68 -8.77
N GLY A 192 -16.40 -5.13 -7.66
CA GLY A 192 -16.71 -5.77 -6.40
C GLY A 192 -15.59 -5.73 -5.38
N ASP A 193 -14.51 -4.98 -5.62
CA ASP A 193 -13.38 -4.84 -4.70
C ASP A 193 -13.51 -3.64 -3.74
N CYS A 194 -14.60 -2.87 -3.86
CA CYS A 194 -14.90 -1.67 -3.09
C CYS A 194 -13.97 -0.48 -3.37
N LEU A 195 -13.15 -0.55 -4.41
CA LEU A 195 -12.23 0.47 -4.84
C LEU A 195 -12.61 0.97 -6.24
N GLY A 196 -12.01 2.09 -6.63
CA GLY A 196 -12.16 2.63 -7.98
C GLY A 196 -10.89 3.35 -8.39
N PRO A 197 -10.38 3.13 -9.61
CA PRO A 197 -9.22 3.83 -10.11
C PRO A 197 -9.54 5.31 -10.34
N ARG A 198 -8.64 6.19 -9.89
CA ARG A 198 -8.77 7.65 -9.97
C ARG A 198 -7.42 8.30 -10.17
N CYS A 199 -7.39 9.41 -10.89
CA CYS A 199 -6.22 10.29 -10.93
C CYS A 199 -6.24 11.26 -9.75
N ASN A 200 -5.16 11.28 -8.94
CA ASN A 200 -5.03 12.19 -7.82
C ASN A 200 -4.64 13.62 -8.25
N GLU A 201 -4.32 14.50 -7.30
CA GLU A 201 -3.93 15.89 -7.58
C GLU A 201 -2.54 16.03 -8.23
N ASP A 202 -1.70 15.00 -8.14
CA ASP A 202 -0.36 14.94 -8.73
C ASP A 202 -0.34 14.21 -10.07
N GLY A 203 -1.51 13.87 -10.63
CA GLY A 203 -1.62 13.12 -11.88
C GLY A 203 -1.16 11.66 -11.79
N ASN A 204 -1.20 11.08 -10.59
CA ASN A 204 -0.89 9.67 -10.35
C ASN A 204 -2.18 8.85 -10.24
N LEU A 205 -2.13 7.61 -10.72
CA LEU A 205 -3.19 6.62 -10.52
C LEU A 205 -3.23 6.22 -9.04
N VAL A 206 -4.40 6.35 -8.42
CA VAL A 206 -4.70 5.90 -7.06
C VAL A 206 -6.00 5.10 -7.06
N PHE A 207 -6.17 4.23 -6.08
CA PHE A 207 -7.42 3.52 -5.84
C PHE A 207 -8.11 4.15 -4.63
N VAL A 208 -9.34 4.61 -4.82
CA VAL A 208 -10.12 5.29 -3.78
C VAL A 208 -11.35 4.47 -3.40
N PRO A 209 -11.84 4.56 -2.16
CA PRO A 209 -13.07 3.89 -1.74
C PRO A 209 -14.25 4.20 -2.65
N LYS A 210 -14.93 3.16 -3.13
CA LYS A 210 -16.11 3.23 -4.00
C LYS A 210 -17.25 2.41 -3.41
N ASN A 211 -18.15 3.10 -2.70
CA ASN A 211 -19.19 2.43 -1.92
C ASN A 211 -20.22 1.65 -2.76
N ASP A 212 -20.39 2.02 -4.03
CA ASP A 212 -21.34 1.37 -4.94
C ASP A 212 -20.71 0.20 -5.72
N ASP A 213 -19.41 -0.08 -5.53
CA ASP A 213 -18.72 -1.23 -6.12
C ASP A 213 -18.82 -2.46 -5.20
N LEU A 214 -20.05 -2.97 -5.05
CA LEU A 214 -20.35 -4.02 -4.10
C LEU A 214 -19.81 -5.38 -4.55
N PRO A 215 -19.20 -6.18 -3.64
CA PRO A 215 -18.82 -7.54 -3.97
C PRO A 215 -20.04 -8.38 -4.40
N PRO A 216 -19.82 -9.46 -5.18
CA PRO A 216 -20.88 -10.42 -5.46
C PRO A 216 -21.50 -10.94 -4.16
N ASP A 217 -22.83 -10.98 -4.10
CA ASP A 217 -23.55 -11.57 -2.96
C ASP A 217 -23.19 -13.07 -2.87
N PRO A 218 -22.51 -13.51 -1.78
CA PRO A 218 -21.99 -14.87 -1.67
C PRO A 218 -23.13 -15.91 -1.65
N VAL A 219 -24.33 -15.55 -1.20
CA VAL A 219 -25.52 -16.40 -1.22
C VAL A 219 -26.78 -15.53 -1.22
N GLN A 220 -27.47 -15.41 -2.36
CA GLN A 220 -28.78 -14.75 -2.44
C GLN A 220 -29.77 -15.38 -1.44
N GLY A 221 -30.05 -14.68 -0.33
CA GLY A 221 -30.96 -15.13 0.72
C GLY A 221 -30.30 -15.69 1.98
N ASP A 222 -28.99 -15.54 2.14
CA ASP A 222 -28.36 -15.56 3.46
C ASP A 222 -28.54 -14.17 4.10
N CYS A 223 -28.64 -14.07 5.42
CA CYS A 223 -29.14 -12.88 6.09
C CYS A 223 -28.14 -11.72 6.16
N SER A 224 -27.27 -11.64 5.15
CA SER A 224 -26.31 -10.58 4.92
C SER A 224 -26.41 -10.05 3.49
N THR A 225 -25.96 -8.82 3.31
CA THR A 225 -25.74 -8.21 2.01
C THR A 225 -24.31 -7.69 1.96
N PRO A 226 -23.63 -7.80 0.81
CA PRO A 226 -22.33 -7.18 0.62
C PRO A 226 -22.45 -5.66 0.78
N ILE A 227 -21.49 -5.06 1.47
CA ILE A 227 -21.32 -3.61 1.60
C ILE A 227 -19.84 -3.24 1.45
N CYS A 228 -19.59 -1.96 1.19
CA CYS A 228 -18.26 -1.39 1.15
C CYS A 228 -18.10 -0.35 2.27
N VAL A 229 -17.05 -0.48 3.08
CA VAL A 229 -16.72 0.46 4.15
C VAL A 229 -15.26 0.88 4.00
N ASN A 230 -15.02 2.16 3.69
CA ASN A 230 -13.67 2.72 3.53
C ASN A 230 -12.78 1.94 2.55
N GLY A 231 -13.35 1.39 1.48
CA GLY A 231 -12.61 0.62 0.48
C GLY A 231 -12.30 -0.80 0.90
N GLN A 232 -12.98 -1.32 1.92
CA GLN A 232 -12.92 -2.72 2.33
C GLN A 232 -14.28 -3.38 2.12
N GLN A 233 -14.24 -4.64 1.69
CA GLN A 233 -15.40 -5.50 1.59
C GLN A 233 -15.86 -5.88 2.99
N GLU A 234 -17.13 -5.63 3.27
CA GLU A 234 -17.77 -5.94 4.54
C GLU A 234 -19.15 -6.55 4.27
N GLU A 235 -19.77 -7.11 5.31
CA GLU A 235 -21.15 -7.59 5.23
C GLU A 235 -22.03 -6.84 6.23
N ALA A 236 -23.23 -6.46 5.79
CA ALA A 236 -24.27 -5.91 6.66
C ALA A 236 -25.40 -6.92 6.84
N PRO A 237 -26.01 -7.00 8.03
CA PRO A 237 -27.19 -7.83 8.21
C PRO A 237 -28.36 -7.26 7.41
N ILE A 238 -29.14 -8.12 6.78
CA ILE A 238 -30.42 -7.74 6.18
C ILE A 238 -31.41 -7.39 7.31
N ALA A 239 -32.41 -6.55 7.02
CA ALA A 239 -33.44 -6.19 7.98
C ALA A 239 -34.04 -7.43 8.69
N PRO A 240 -34.26 -7.37 10.02
CA PRO A 240 -34.88 -8.45 10.76
C PRO A 240 -36.20 -8.89 10.14
N ASP A 241 -36.51 -10.17 10.28
CA ASP A 241 -37.71 -10.85 9.75
C ASP A 241 -37.80 -10.95 8.20
N SER A 242 -36.79 -10.46 7.46
CA SER A 242 -36.72 -10.64 6.01
C SER A 242 -36.67 -12.13 5.64
N PRO A 243 -37.36 -12.57 4.58
CA PRO A 243 -37.36 -13.97 4.19
C PRO A 243 -35.97 -14.41 3.73
N CYS A 244 -35.55 -15.59 4.16
CA CYS A 244 -34.26 -16.18 3.80
C CYS A 244 -34.40 -17.64 3.37
N SER A 245 -33.44 -18.10 2.56
CA SER A 245 -33.48 -19.41 1.92
C SER A 245 -32.42 -20.33 2.53
N VAL A 246 -32.81 -21.12 3.54
CA VAL A 246 -32.12 -22.39 3.85
C VAL A 246 -32.87 -23.52 3.10
N PRO A 247 -32.45 -24.80 3.15
CA PRO A 247 -33.28 -25.92 2.65
C PRO A 247 -34.75 -25.96 3.12
N GLN A 248 -35.18 -25.07 4.02
CA GLN A 248 -36.56 -24.73 4.41
C GLN A 248 -36.73 -23.19 4.51
N ALA A 249 -37.92 -22.64 4.26
CA ALA A 249 -38.15 -21.19 4.30
C ALA A 249 -38.03 -20.61 5.73
N GLY A 250 -37.26 -19.55 5.95
CA GLY A 250 -37.04 -18.92 7.27
C GLY A 250 -37.09 -17.38 7.24
N SER A 251 -36.76 -16.76 8.37
CA SER A 251 -36.69 -15.30 8.57
C SER A 251 -35.34 -14.87 9.16
N CYS A 252 -34.81 -13.74 8.71
CA CYS A 252 -33.52 -13.22 9.15
C CYS A 252 -33.54 -12.70 10.59
N CYS A 253 -32.50 -13.04 11.34
CA CYS A 253 -32.21 -12.52 12.67
C CYS A 253 -30.72 -12.23 12.77
N GLY A 254 -30.35 -10.95 12.69
CA GLY A 254 -28.98 -10.57 12.38
C GLY A 254 -28.50 -11.22 11.07
N PHE A 255 -27.31 -11.82 11.11
CA PHE A 255 -26.69 -12.54 9.99
C PHE A 255 -27.23 -13.97 9.80
N THR A 256 -28.19 -14.44 10.61
CA THR A 256 -28.61 -15.85 10.59
C THR A 256 -30.04 -16.02 10.08
N CYS A 257 -30.26 -16.98 9.18
CA CYS A 257 -31.59 -17.42 8.78
C CYS A 257 -32.24 -18.35 9.83
N CYS A 258 -33.32 -17.91 10.47
CA CYS A 258 -34.00 -18.65 11.54
C CYS A 258 -35.35 -19.22 11.10
N GLN A 259 -35.69 -20.42 11.57
CA GLN A 259 -37.03 -21.04 11.43
C GLN A 259 -38.00 -20.64 12.58
N GLY A 260 -37.56 -19.76 13.49
CA GLY A 260 -38.25 -19.44 14.74
C GLY A 260 -38.27 -17.94 15.04
N THR A 261 -38.54 -17.56 16.29
CA THR A 261 -38.61 -16.15 16.69
C THR A 261 -37.21 -15.54 16.81
N CYS A 262 -37.04 -14.35 16.25
CA CYS A 262 -35.84 -13.53 16.45
C CYS A 262 -35.94 -12.78 17.78
N ALA A 263 -34.89 -12.86 18.61
CA ALA A 263 -34.76 -12.03 19.81
C ALA A 263 -33.31 -11.60 19.97
N ALA A 264 -33.07 -10.28 20.03
CA ALA A 264 -31.73 -9.68 20.16
C ALA A 264 -30.72 -10.25 19.15
N ASP A 265 -31.11 -10.31 17.87
CA ASP A 265 -30.29 -10.80 16.75
C ASP A 265 -29.79 -12.26 16.90
N MET A 266 -30.51 -13.08 17.69
CA MET A 266 -30.25 -14.50 17.83
C MET A 266 -31.50 -15.37 17.57
N CYS A 267 -31.31 -16.51 16.92
CA CYS A 267 -32.38 -17.50 16.73
C CYS A 267 -32.79 -18.10 18.08
N VAL A 268 -34.06 -17.92 18.47
CA VAL A 268 -34.63 -18.62 19.60
C VAL A 268 -35.42 -19.82 19.07
N ASN A 269 -34.84 -21.02 19.21
CA ASN A 269 -35.60 -22.25 18.97
C ASN A 269 -36.75 -22.31 19.98
N GLN A 270 -37.98 -22.39 19.49
CA GLN A 270 -39.14 -22.80 20.28
C GLN A 270 -38.97 -24.29 20.63
N GLY A 271 -38.03 -24.60 21.50
CA GLY A 271 -37.88 -25.92 22.10
C GLY A 271 -39.12 -26.22 22.92
N GLY A 272 -40.08 -26.92 22.29
CA GLY A 272 -41.13 -27.73 22.91
C GLY A 272 -41.54 -27.36 24.34
N GLY A 273 -42.16 -26.18 24.49
CA GLY A 273 -42.68 -25.68 25.76
C GLY A 273 -44.21 -25.77 25.89
N GLY A 274 -44.81 -26.92 25.57
CA GLY A 274 -46.08 -27.45 26.12
C GLY A 274 -47.42 -26.75 25.82
N GLN A 275 -48.41 -27.51 25.30
CA GLN A 275 -49.62 -27.94 26.06
C GLN A 275 -50.63 -28.78 25.23
N GLY A 276 -51.08 -29.90 25.85
CA GLY A 276 -52.30 -30.67 25.52
C GLY A 276 -52.05 -32.06 24.91
N GLY A 277 -52.45 -33.21 25.46
CA GLY A 277 -53.23 -33.58 26.63
C GLY A 277 -53.53 -35.10 26.62
N MET A 278 -53.82 -35.65 27.81
CA MET A 278 -54.42 -36.97 28.12
C MET A 278 -53.57 -38.25 28.01
N GLY A 279 -53.36 -38.92 29.16
CA GLY A 279 -52.83 -40.29 29.21
C GLY A 279 -52.48 -40.81 30.61
N ILE A 280 -53.49 -40.92 31.48
CA ILE A 280 -53.65 -41.89 32.60
C ILE A 280 -52.46 -42.78 33.04
N GLY A 281 -52.13 -42.71 34.34
CA GLY A 281 -51.87 -43.90 35.16
C GLY A 281 -50.42 -44.13 35.59
N GLY A 282 -50.19 -44.18 36.91
CA GLY A 282 -48.99 -44.83 37.46
C GLY A 282 -48.50 -44.24 38.77
N ALA A 283 -49.14 -44.66 39.86
CA ALA A 283 -48.71 -44.39 41.23
C ALA A 283 -47.28 -44.88 41.52
N GLY A 284 -46.57 -44.16 42.39
CA GLY A 284 -45.30 -44.61 42.95
C GLY A 284 -44.55 -43.51 43.67
N GLY A 285 -45.07 -43.06 44.81
CA GLY A 285 -44.37 -42.13 45.68
C GLY A 285 -43.15 -42.76 46.36
N PHE A 286 -42.13 -41.95 46.63
CA PHE A 286 -41.25 -42.12 47.79
C PHE A 286 -40.91 -40.73 48.33
N GLY A 287 -41.28 -40.54 49.60
CA GLY A 287 -41.32 -39.25 50.28
C GLY A 287 -39.98 -38.74 50.77
N VAL A 288 -39.96 -37.43 50.94
CA VAL A 288 -38.99 -36.65 51.73
C VAL A 288 -39.53 -36.55 53.17
N GLY A 289 -38.65 -36.61 54.18
CA GLY A 289 -38.97 -36.10 55.51
C GLY A 289 -38.24 -36.80 56.66
N GLY A 290 -37.34 -36.08 57.32
CA GLY A 290 -36.69 -36.49 58.58
C GLY A 290 -37.42 -36.02 59.85
N ALA A 291 -37.02 -36.62 60.97
CA ALA A 291 -37.16 -36.27 62.41
C ALA A 291 -37.07 -37.63 63.16
N GLY A 292 -36.45 -37.89 64.31
CA GLY A 292 -35.98 -37.13 65.47
C GLY A 292 -36.26 -38.01 66.72
N GLY A 293 -35.31 -38.16 67.65
CA GLY A 293 -35.42 -38.92 68.92
C GLY A 293 -35.16 -40.43 68.78
N ASN A 294 -34.40 -41.11 69.64
CA ASN A 294 -33.99 -40.91 71.04
C ASN A 294 -32.60 -41.53 71.22
#